data_AF-W1YE90-F1
#
_entry.id   AF-W1YE90-F1
#
_cell.length_a   1.000
_cell.length_b   1.000
_cell.length_c   1.000
_cell.angle_alpha   90.00
_cell.angle_beta   90.00
_cell.angle_gamma   90.00
#
_symmetry.space_group_name_H-M   'P 1'
#
loop_
_entity.id
_entity.type
_entity.pdbx_description
1 polymer ?
#
loop_
_entity_poly.entity_id
_entity_poly.type
_entity_poly.pdbx_seq_one_letter_code
_entity_poly.pdbx_strand_id
1 'polypeptide(L)'
;KAVVEMGELIVDMQKALIETAEKYSDVIMPGYTHLQRAQPVLFGHHMMAYFSMLERDFDRLLMVFKHADIMPLGAGALAGSTYGID
;
A
#
# COMPACT_ATOMS: atom_id res chain seq x y z
N LYS A 1 10.27 -3.13 11.32
CA LYS A 1 9.77 -1.84 11.87
C LYS A 1 9.27 -0.91 10.76
N ALA A 2 10.13 -0.36 9.89
CA ALA A 2 9.70 0.56 8.82
C ALA A 2 8.61 0.02 7.87
N VAL A 3 8.67 -1.27 7.51
CA VAL A 3 7.64 -1.90 6.65
C VAL A 3 6.26 -1.90 7.31
N VAL A 4 6.22 -2.14 8.63
CA VAL A 4 4.98 -2.15 9.41
C VAL A 4 4.42 -0.73 9.52
N GLU A 5 5.27 0.24 9.88
CA GLU A 5 4.88 1.66 9.96
C GLU A 5 4.34 2.19 8.62
N MET A 6 4.96 1.80 7.50
CA MET A 6 4.45 2.16 6.17
C MET A 6 3.08 1.53 5.88
N GLY A 7 2.88 0.27 6.29
CA GLY A 7 1.58 -0.41 6.16
C GLY A 7 0.48 0.31 6.95
N GLU A 8 0.77 0.75 8.17
CA GLU A 8 -0.17 1.52 9.01
C GLU A 8 -0.55 2.84 8.34
N LEU A 9 0.42 3.58 7.79
CA LEU A 9 0.16 4.83 7.07
C LEU A 9 -0.70 4.63 5.81
N ILE A 10 -0.49 3.52 5.08
CA ILE A 10 -1.34 3.15 3.94
C ILE A 10 -2.79 2.92 4.40
N VAL A 11 -2.98 2.17 5.49
CA VAL A 11 -4.31 1.88 6.04
C VAL A 11 -5.02 3.17 6.46
N ASP A 12 -4.31 4.11 7.09
CA ASP A 12 -4.90 5.39 7.49
C ASP A 12 -5.28 6.26 6.28
N MET A 13 -4.44 6.28 5.24
CA MET A 13 -4.79 6.95 3.98
C MET A 13 -6.01 6.30 3.30
N GLN A 14 -6.10 4.98 3.30
CA GLN A 14 -7.23 4.24 2.76
C GLN A 14 -8.55 4.55 3.50
N LYS A 15 -8.52 4.64 4.83
CA LYS A 15 -9.69 5.09 5.63
C LYS A 15 -10.11 6.50 5.25
N ALA A 16 -9.16 7.44 5.15
CA ALA A 16 -9.46 8.81 4.75
C ALA A 16 -10.08 8.89 3.34
N LEU A 17 -9.64 8.04 2.40
CA LEU A 17 -10.23 7.93 1.07
C LEU A 17 -11.67 7.38 1.11
N ILE A 18 -11.94 6.37 1.95
CA ILE A 18 -13.30 5.83 2.15
C ILE A 18 -14.21 6.90 2.73
N GLU A 19 -13.82 7.54 3.85
CA GLU A 19 -14.61 8.59 4.50
C GLU A 19 -14.91 9.75 3.53
N THR A 20 -13.93 10.12 2.71
CA THR A 20 -14.10 11.15 1.68
C THR A 20 -15.04 10.70 0.57
N ALA A 21 -14.93 9.45 0.11
CA ALA A 21 -15.79 8.88 -0.93
C ALA A 21 -17.25 8.81 -0.47
N GLU A 22 -17.49 8.39 0.78
CA GLU A 22 -18.83 8.32 1.38
C GLU A 22 -19.42 9.71 1.59
N LYS A 23 -18.65 10.66 2.12
CA LYS A 23 -19.11 12.04 2.34
C LYS A 23 -19.59 12.73 1.06
N TYR A 24 -19.02 12.36 -0.08
CA TYR A 24 -19.30 12.97 -1.38
C TYR A 24 -19.81 11.94 -2.40
N SER A 25 -20.58 10.94 -1.95
CA SER A 25 -21.01 9.79 -2.76
C SER A 25 -21.80 10.17 -4.01
N ASP A 26 -22.60 11.24 -3.94
CA ASP A 26 -23.49 11.68 -5.03
C ASP A 26 -22.87 12.80 -5.89
N VAL A 27 -21.64 13.23 -5.57
CA VAL A 27 -20.97 14.30 -6.31
C VAL A 27 -20.47 13.75 -7.64
N ILE A 28 -20.93 14.36 -8.74
CA ILE A 28 -20.48 14.06 -10.10
C ILE A 28 -19.34 14.99 -10.49
N MET A 29 -18.29 14.44 -11.11
CA MET A 29 -17.19 15.20 -11.71
C MET A 29 -16.94 14.72 -13.16
N PRO A 30 -16.27 15.52 -14.01
CA PRO A 30 -15.80 15.03 -15.29
C PRO A 30 -14.71 13.96 -15.09
N GLY A 31 -14.84 12.82 -15.76
CA GLY A 31 -13.71 11.91 -15.95
C GLY A 31 -12.71 12.51 -16.94
N TYR A 32 -11.44 12.11 -16.84
CA TYR A 32 -10.37 12.64 -17.69
C TYR A 32 -9.55 11.55 -18.36
N THR A 33 -9.33 11.72 -19.67
CA THR A 33 -8.35 10.95 -20.45
C THR A 33 -7.52 11.95 -21.26
N HIS A 34 -6.20 11.84 -21.25
CA HIS A 34 -5.31 12.87 -21.83
C HIS A 34 -5.59 14.30 -21.29
N LEU A 35 -6.06 14.41 -20.05
CA LEU A 35 -6.53 15.66 -19.43
C LEU A 35 -7.68 16.36 -20.17
N GLN A 36 -8.38 15.66 -21.07
CA GLN A 36 -9.62 16.12 -21.70
C GLN A 36 -10.83 15.51 -20.99
N ARG A 37 -11.91 16.29 -20.91
CA ARG A 37 -13.17 15.83 -20.31
C ARG A 37 -13.73 14.66 -21.13
N ALA A 38 -13.92 13.54 -20.46
CA ALA A 38 -14.56 12.34 -20.97
C ALA A 38 -15.97 12.19 -20.36
N GLN A 39 -16.38 10.97 -20.04
CA GLN A 39 -17.67 10.71 -19.39
C GLN A 39 -17.67 11.20 -17.93
N PRO A 40 -18.83 11.65 -17.42
CA PRO A 40 -18.99 11.94 -15.99
C PRO A 40 -18.75 10.69 -15.13
N VAL A 41 -18.15 10.89 -13.96
CA VAL A 41 -17.90 9.85 -12.96
C VAL A 41 -18.30 10.37 -11.57
N LEU A 42 -18.56 9.45 -10.63
CA LEU A 42 -18.71 9.83 -9.22
C LEU A 42 -17.34 10.22 -8.65
N PHE A 43 -17.31 11.27 -7.86
CA PHE A 43 -16.12 11.67 -7.11
C PHE A 43 -15.67 10.55 -6.17
N GLY A 44 -16.61 9.86 -5.53
CA GLY A 44 -16.30 8.66 -4.74
C GLY A 44 -15.62 7.55 -5.56
N HIS A 45 -16.02 7.33 -6.81
CA HIS A 45 -15.35 6.36 -7.69
C HIS A 45 -13.89 6.78 -7.98
N HIS A 46 -13.64 8.08 -8.15
CA HIS A 46 -12.29 8.60 -8.31
C HIS A 46 -11.42 8.40 -7.06
N MET A 47 -11.97 8.57 -5.85
CA MET A 47 -11.26 8.27 -4.59
C MET A 47 -10.95 6.77 -4.45
N MET A 48 -11.91 5.91 -4.78
CA MET A 48 -11.72 4.45 -4.71
C MET A 48 -10.69 3.93 -5.72
N ALA A 49 -10.42 4.68 -6.80
CA ALA A 49 -9.31 4.37 -7.69
C ALA A 49 -7.96 4.45 -6.96
N TYR A 50 -7.74 5.48 -6.13
CA TYR A 50 -6.52 5.61 -5.31
C TYR A 50 -6.48 4.59 -4.18
N PHE A 51 -7.62 4.31 -3.53
CA PHE A 51 -7.70 3.23 -2.53
C PHE A 51 -7.19 1.91 -3.11
N SER A 52 -7.64 1.57 -4.31
CA SER A 52 -7.26 0.32 -4.99
C SER A 52 -5.78 0.30 -5.40
N MET A 53 -5.18 1.47 -5.67
CA MET A 53 -3.74 1.57 -5.92
C MET A 53 -2.95 1.24 -4.66
N LEU A 54 -3.33 1.86 -3.53
CA LEU A 54 -2.71 1.65 -2.23
C LEU A 54 -2.91 0.24 -1.69
N GLU A 55 -4.05 -0.40 -1.97
CA GLU A 55 -4.29 -1.80 -1.56
C GLU A 55 -3.24 -2.74 -2.17
N ARG A 56 -2.93 -2.57 -3.46
CA ARG A 56 -1.87 -3.36 -4.11
C ARG A 56 -0.49 -3.06 -3.53
N ASP A 57 -0.26 -1.84 -3.05
CA ASP A 57 1.00 -1.49 -2.39
C ASP A 57 1.08 -2.13 -1.00
N PHE A 58 -0.03 -2.20 -0.27
CA PHE A 58 -0.12 -2.93 1.00
C PHE A 58 0.21 -4.42 0.80
N ASP A 59 -0.37 -5.08 -0.21
CA ASP A 59 -0.04 -6.47 -0.56
C ASP A 59 1.46 -6.68 -0.83
N ARG A 60 2.10 -5.73 -1.51
CA ARG A 60 3.55 -5.76 -1.74
C ARG A 60 4.34 -5.61 -0.45
N LEU A 61 3.90 -4.77 0.49
CA LEU A 61 4.55 -4.63 1.78
C LEU A 61 4.46 -5.91 2.61
N LEU A 62 3.35 -6.64 2.55
CA LEU A 62 3.23 -7.96 3.20
C LEU A 62 4.28 -8.95 2.65
N MET A 63 4.47 -8.96 1.33
CA MET A 63 5.51 -9.75 0.67
C MET A 63 6.91 -9.33 1.12
N VAL A 64 7.19 -8.02 1.18
CA VAL A 64 8.49 -7.51 1.66
C VAL A 64 8.74 -7.91 3.11
N PHE A 65 7.74 -7.75 3.98
CA PHE A 65 7.84 -8.12 5.39
C PHE A 65 8.24 -9.58 5.56
N LYS A 66 7.54 -10.48 4.86
CA LYS A 66 7.82 -11.93 4.91
C LYS A 66 9.27 -12.28 4.55
N HIS A 67 9.85 -11.62 3.54
CA HIS A 67 11.23 -11.91 3.10
C HIS A 67 12.28 -11.19 3.96
N ALA A 68 11.92 -10.04 4.53
CA ALA A 68 12.81 -9.31 5.43
C ALA A 68 12.92 -9.95 6.82
N ASP A 69 11.95 -10.79 7.22
CA ASP A 69 11.91 -11.49 8.51
C ASP A 69 12.75 -12.79 8.53
N ILE A 70 13.72 -12.91 7.62
CA ILE A 70 14.67 -14.03 7.59
C ILE A 70 15.91 -13.62 8.37
N MET A 71 16.28 -14.39 9.41
CA MET A 71 17.47 -14.12 10.24
C MET A 71 18.75 -14.58 9.54
N PRO A 72 19.67 -13.67 9.15
CA PRO A 72 20.93 -14.05 8.51
C PRO A 72 22.06 -14.32 9.52
N LEU A 73 21.79 -14.13 10.83
CA LEU A 73 22.79 -14.29 11.88
C LEU A 73 23.31 -15.73 11.90
N GLY A 74 24.63 -15.87 11.98
CA GLY A 74 25.31 -17.17 11.92
C GLY A 74 25.88 -17.53 10.56
N ALA A 75 25.59 -16.78 9.49
CA ALA A 75 26.19 -17.00 8.16
C ALA A 75 27.70 -16.66 8.07
N GLY A 76 28.27 -16.00 9.09
CA GLY A 76 29.67 -15.56 9.08
C GLY A 76 29.96 -14.58 7.93
N ALA A 77 31.21 -14.53 7.47
CA ALA A 77 31.56 -13.71 6.32
C ALA A 77 30.99 -14.26 4.99
N LEU A 78 30.97 -15.60 4.84
CA LEU A 78 30.42 -16.31 3.67
C LEU A 78 30.18 -17.82 3.89
N ALA A 79 30.78 -18.44 4.93
CA ALA A 79 30.83 -19.89 5.12
C ALA A 79 30.28 -20.39 6.48
N GLY A 80 29.54 -19.55 7.20
CA GLY A 80 28.99 -19.88 8.51
C GLY A 80 29.91 -19.56 9.69
N SER A 81 29.35 -19.60 10.90
CA SER A 81 30.08 -19.56 12.17
C SER A 81 30.73 -20.92 12.47
N THR A 82 31.93 -20.91 13.07
CA THR A 82 32.59 -22.14 13.56
C THR A 82 32.11 -22.59 14.95
N TYR A 83 31.30 -21.77 15.62
CA TYR A 83 30.70 -22.09 16.90
C TYR A 83 29.30 -22.66 16.70
N GLY A 84 28.90 -23.66 17.50
CA GLY A 84 27.56 -24.24 17.52
C GLY A 84 26.53 -23.33 18.19
N ILE A 85 26.28 -22.17 17.57
CA ILE A 85 25.29 -21.18 17.99
C ILE A 85 23.90 -21.58 17.48
N ASP A 86 22.88 -21.31 18.30
CA ASP A 86 21.44 -21.43 18.01
C ASP A 86 20.78 -20.09 18.34
#